data_AF-A0A1Q7YC12-F1
#
_entry.id   AF-A0A1Q7YC12-F1
#
_cell.length_a   1.000
_cell.length_b   1.000
_cell.length_c   1.000
_cell.angle_alpha   90.00
_cell.angle_beta   90.00
_cell.angle_gamma   90.00
#
_symmetry.space_group_name_H-M   'P 1'
#
loop_
_entity.id
_entity.type
_entity.pdbx_description
1 polymer ?
#
loop_
_entity_poly.entity_id
_entity_poly.type
_entity_poly.pdbx_seq_one_letter_code
_entity_poly.pdbx_strand_id
1 'polypeptide(L)' 'MADISREEYEKYMALRDEIAKGIENAQSEFMLTTYSMLHATMRKRLKAALALNIQLENREISQKRQEKREQLRSAKSSD' A
#
# COMPACT_ATOMS: atom_id res chain seq x y z
N MET A 1 10.09 5.84 4.57
CA MET A 1 8.75 5.29 4.31
C MET A 1 8.17 4.83 5.64
N ALA A 2 6.87 4.96 5.85
CA ALA A 2 6.26 4.38 7.06
C ALA A 2 6.16 2.87 6.81
N ASP A 3 7.15 2.12 7.29
CA ASP A 3 7.09 0.68 7.28
C ASP A 3 5.97 0.26 8.24
N ILE A 4 4.91 -0.33 7.70
CA ILE A 4 3.93 -1.06 8.50
C ILE A 4 4.67 -2.17 9.23
N SER A 5 4.52 -2.20 10.54
CA SER A 5 5.05 -3.30 11.33
C SER A 5 4.39 -4.62 10.90
N ARG A 6 5.11 -5.73 11.08
CA ARG A 6 4.56 -7.06 10.87
C ARG A 6 3.25 -7.27 11.65
N GLU A 7 3.19 -6.75 12.87
CA GLU A 7 2.00 -6.82 13.73
C GLU A 7 0.80 -6.09 13.12
N GLU A 8 0.99 -4.88 12.56
CA GLU A 8 -0.07 -4.14 11.88
C GLU A 8 -0.58 -4.87 10.63
N TYR A 9 0.33 -5.50 9.88
CA TYR A 9 -0.03 -6.33 8.73
C TYR A 9 -0.85 -7.56 9.13
N GLU A 10 -0.44 -8.27 10.20
CA GLU A 10 -1.17 -9.43 10.71
C GLU A 10 -2.57 -9.03 11.21
N LYS A 11 -2.71 -7.91 11.93
CA LYS A 11 -4.01 -7.34 12.33
C LYS A 11 -4.89 -6.99 11.13
N TYR A 12 -4.32 -6.41 10.09
CA TYR A 12 -5.05 -6.10 8.85
C TYR A 12 -5.59 -7.37 8.18
N MET A 13 -4.76 -8.41 8.08
CA MET A 13 -5.15 -9.68 7.46
C MET A 13 -6.25 -10.38 8.26
N ALA A 14 -6.12 -10.42 9.59
CA ALA A 14 -7.15 -10.99 10.47
C ALA A 14 -8.51 -10.27 10.30
N LEU A 15 -8.52 -8.94 10.30
CA LEU A 15 -9.74 -8.15 10.10
C LEU A 15 -10.39 -8.43 8.73
N ARG A 16 -9.57 -8.55 7.68
CA ARG A 16 -10.05 -8.88 6.34
C ARG A 16 -10.75 -10.25 6.31
N ASP A 17 -10.16 -11.24 6.97
CA ASP A 17 -10.72 -12.59 7.04
C ASP A 17 -12.00 -12.63 7.88
N GLU A 18 -12.07 -11.87 8.98
CA GLU A 18 -13.30 -11.70 9.77
C GLU A 18 -14.44 -11.11 8.95
N ILE A 19 -14.16 -10.07 8.15
CA ILE A 19 -15.17 -9.47 7.28
C ILE A 19 -15.62 -10.46 6.20
N ALA A 20 -14.70 -11.23 5.62
CA ALA A 20 -15.05 -12.26 4.63
C ALA A 20 -15.97 -13.33 5.24
N LYS A 21 -15.65 -13.82 6.45
CA LYS A 21 -16.53 -14.71 7.21
C LYS A 21 -17.87 -14.06 7.53
N GLY A 22 -17.90 -12.75 7.80
CA GLY A 22 -19.14 -12.00 8.01
C GLY A 22 -20.05 -11.96 6.78
N ILE A 23 -19.48 -11.91 5.58
CA ILE A 23 -20.22 -12.04 4.31
C ILE A 23 -20.80 -13.46 4.18
N GLU A 24 -19.98 -14.48 4.39
CA GLU A 24 -20.39 -15.89 4.25
C GLU A 24 -21.49 -16.29 5.25
N ASN A 25 -21.41 -15.76 6.48
CA ASN A 25 -22.34 -16.07 7.56
C ASN A 25 -23.49 -15.06 7.69
N ALA A 26 -23.66 -14.13 6.74
CA ALA A 26 -24.68 -13.10 6.84
C ALA A 26 -26.09 -13.71 6.83
N GLN A 27 -26.84 -13.49 7.92
CA GLN A 27 -28.23 -13.95 8.08
C GLN A 27 -29.28 -12.89 7.71
N SER A 28 -28.86 -11.72 7.22
CA SER A 28 -29.77 -10.66 6.77
C SER A 28 -29.13 -9.84 5.65
N GLU A 29 -29.98 -9.24 4.81
CA GLU A 29 -29.53 -8.34 3.74
C GLU A 29 -28.75 -7.13 4.29
N PHE A 30 -29.15 -6.62 5.46
CA PHE A 30 -28.45 -5.55 6.14
C PHE A 30 -27.02 -5.96 6.53
N MET A 31 -26.83 -7.15 7.10
CA MET A 31 -25.51 -7.67 7.46
C MET A 31 -24.66 -7.90 6.20
N LEU A 32 -25.24 -8.54 5.18
CA LEU A 32 -24.54 -8.78 3.91
C LEU A 32 -24.06 -7.48 3.27
N THR A 33 -24.92 -6.46 3.24
CA THR A 33 -24.60 -5.13 2.72
C THR A 33 -23.48 -4.48 3.53
N THR A 34 -23.58 -4.51 4.86
CA THR A 34 -22.58 -3.93 5.77
C THR A 34 -21.19 -4.55 5.56
N TYR A 35 -21.10 -5.88 5.62
CA TYR A 35 -19.81 -6.56 5.44
C TYR A 35 -19.26 -6.39 4.01
N SER A 36 -20.12 -6.39 2.99
CA SER A 36 -19.70 -6.13 1.60
C SER A 36 -19.12 -4.72 1.43
N MET A 37 -19.74 -3.70 2.03
CA MET A 37 -19.23 -2.32 2.01
C MET A 37 -17.91 -2.18 2.75
N LEU A 38 -17.76 -2.83 3.91
CA LEU A 38 -16.51 -2.85 4.67
C LEU A 38 -15.38 -3.48 3.85
N HIS A 39 -15.63 -4.66 3.26
CA HIS A 39 -14.67 -5.36 2.42
C HIS A 39 -14.24 -4.52 1.21
N ALA A 40 -15.19 -3.89 0.52
CA ALA A 40 -14.91 -3.02 -0.62
C ALA A 40 -14.07 -1.79 -0.22
N THR A 41 -14.37 -1.18 0.93
CA THR A 41 -13.65 -0.02 1.44
C THR A 41 -12.21 -0.38 1.81
N MET A 42 -11.99 -1.50 2.50
CA MET A 42 -10.65 -1.98 2.82
C MET A 42 -9.82 -2.24 1.57
N ARG A 43 -10.41 -2.86 0.54
CA ARG A 43 -9.71 -3.11 -0.73
C ARG A 43 -9.32 -1.81 -1.45
N LYS A 44 -10.18 -0.79 -1.43
CA LYS A 44 -9.86 0.53 -2.00
C LYS A 44 -8.69 1.19 -1.27
N ARG A 45 -8.69 1.17 0.07
CA ARG A 45 -7.60 1.72 0.89
C ARG A 45 -6.27 1.01 0.63
N LEU A 46 -6.27 -0.32 0.56
CA LEU A 46 -5.06 -1.08 0.22
C LEU A 46 -4.50 -0.69 -1.14
N LYS A 47 -5.35 -0.61 -2.17
CA LYS A 47 -4.91 -0.18 -3.51
C LYS A 47 -4.31 1.23 -3.50
N ALA A 48 -4.92 2.17 -2.78
CA ALA A 48 -4.41 3.53 -2.67
C ALA A 48 -3.04 3.57 -1.98
N ALA A 49 -2.86 2.81 -0.90
CA ALA A 49 -1.58 2.70 -0.20
C ALA A 49 -0.48 2.10 -1.10
N LEU A 50 -0.78 1.02 -1.82
CA LEU A 50 0.16 0.42 -2.77
C LEU A 50 0.55 1.38 -3.90
N ALA A 51 -0.41 2.10 -4.46
CA ALA A 51 -0.16 3.10 -5.49
C ALA A 51 0.75 4.24 -4.99
N LEU A 52 0.51 4.73 -3.77
CA LEU A 52 1.34 5.75 -3.14
C LEU A 52 2.77 5.24 -2.89
N ASN A 53 2.93 4.01 -2.38
CA ASN A 53 4.25 3.41 -2.16
C ASN A 53 5.05 3.33 -3.46
N ILE A 54 4.44 2.85 -4.54
CA ILE A 54 5.08 2.81 -5.87
C ILE A 54 5.51 4.21 -6.32
N GLN A 55 4.67 5.24 -6.11
CA GLN A 55 5.02 6.63 -6.46
C GLN A 55 6.21 7.15 -5.65
N LEU A 56 6.27 6.84 -4.35
CA LEU A 56 7.36 7.22 -3.47
C LEU A 56 8.68 6.52 -3.84
N GLU A 57 8.64 5.21 -4.12
CA GLU A 57 9.81 4.46 -4.60
C GLU A 57 10.32 5.03 -5.92
N ASN A 58 9.43 5.29 -6.87
CA ASN A 58 9.79 5.89 -8.16
C ASN A 58 10.44 7.27 -7.99
N ARG A 59 9.98 8.06 -7.01
CA ARG A 59 10.58 9.35 -6.68
C ARG A 59 11.99 9.18 -6.11
N GLU A 60 12.18 8.26 -5.17
CA GLU A 60 13.49 7.95 -4.59
C GLU A 60 14.48 7.44 -5.64
N ILE A 61 14.05 6.52 -6.51
CA ILE A 61 14.86 6.01 -7.62
C ILE A 61 15.26 7.15 -8.56
N SER A 62 14.32 8.07 -8.86
CA SER A 62 14.59 9.22 -9.72
C SER A 62 15.61 10.16 -9.10
N GLN A 63 15.53 10.41 -7.79
CA GLN A 63 16.50 11.21 -7.04
C GLN A 63 17.89 10.56 -7.08
N LYS A 64 18.01 9.27 -6.76
CA LYS A 64 19.28 8.53 -6.84
C LYS A 64 19.90 8.55 -8.23
N ARG A 65 19.06 8.46 -9.28
CA ARG A 65 19.52 8.57 -10.68
C ARG A 65 20.04 9.96 -11.00
N GLN A 66 19.38 11.00 -10.52
CA GLN A 66 19.82 12.38 -10.71
C GLN A 66 21.16 12.64 -10.00
N GLU A 67 21.26 12.29 -8.71
CA GLU A 67 22.50 12.41 -7.93
C GLU A 67 23.67 11.70 -8.62
N LYS A 68 23.45 10.48 -9.11
CA LYS A 68 24.48 9.73 -9.85
C LYS A 68 24.89 10.43 -11.15
N ARG A 69 23.94 11.01 -11.88
CA ARG A 69 24.23 11.76 -13.12
C ARG A 69 25.07 13.01 -12.82
N GLU A 70 24.76 13.72 -11.73
CA GLU A 70 25.52 14.90 -11.31
C GLU A 70 26.96 14.51 -10.93
N GLN A 71 27.15 13.44 -10.14
CA GLN A 71 28.48 12.90 -9.82
C GLN A 71 29.30 12.52 -11.06
N LEU A 72 28.67 11.88 -12.05
CA LEU A 72 29.35 11.48 -13.29
C LEU A 72 29.71 12.68 -14.18
N ARG A 73 28.93 13.76 -14.13
CA ARG A 73 29.21 15.00 -14.87
C ARG A 73 30.35 15.77 -14.23
N SER A 74 30.38 15.89 -12.90
CA SER A 74 31.46 16.57 -12.19
C SER A 74 32.80 15.84 -12.33
N ALA A 75 32.79 14.51 -12.32
CA ALA A 75 34.01 13.71 -12.56
C ALA A 75 34.60 13.93 -13.97
N LYS A 76 33.77 14.15 -14.99
CA LYS A 76 34.23 14.41 -16.37
C LYS A 76 34.76 15.83 -16.60
N SER A 77 34.44 16.79 -15.73
CA SER A 77 34.94 18.17 -15.82
C SER A 77 36.27 18.38 -15.10
N SER A 78 36.81 17.35 -14.47
CA SER A 78 38.05 17.40 -13.67
C SER A 78 39.22 16.63 -14.31
N ASP A 79 39.02 16.04 -15.49
CA ASP A 79 40.05 15.55 -16.41
C ASP A 79 40.25 16.58 -17.54
#